data_AF-A0A871R793-F1
#
_entry.id   AF-A0A871R793-F1
#
_cell.length_a   1.000
_cell.length_b   1.000
_cell.length_c   1.000
_cell.angle_alpha   90.00
_cell.angle_beta   90.00
_cell.angle_gamma   90.00
#
_symmetry.space_group_name_H-M   'P 1'
#
loop_
_entity.id
_entity.type
_entity.pdbx_description
1 polymer ?
#
loop_
_entity_poly.entity_id
_entity_poly.type
_entity_poly.pdbx_seq_one_letter_code
_entity_poly.pdbx_strand_id
1 'polypeptide(L)'
;MNSTFSDLEAEADLSFEQAIGFSNSNPELSDKLEKQWKTLKKLRSEQNELMHKLGLENPLDIEKELARSSEKSRKTHIKKLNEYNGLKDIAMQLVSMIAEKRSITITDVLNEMGVDPDDDGGKGKRKRKHD
;
A
#
# COMPACT_ATOMS: atom_id res chain seq x y z
N MET A 1 -12.26 -17.59 -23.40
CA MET A 1 -12.54 -16.64 -24.50
C MET A 1 -11.86 -15.33 -24.12
N ASN A 2 -10.52 -15.25 -24.23
CA ASN A 2 -9.74 -14.11 -23.74
C ASN A 2 -8.89 -13.54 -24.89
N SER A 3 -9.55 -13.20 -26.00
CA SER A 3 -8.93 -12.74 -27.26
C SER A 3 -9.61 -11.45 -27.71
N THR A 4 -9.42 -10.36 -26.96
CA THR A 4 -10.02 -9.07 -27.34
C THR A 4 -9.05 -7.92 -27.22
N PHE A 5 -8.34 -7.77 -26.10
CA PHE A 5 -7.44 -6.64 -25.93
C PHE A 5 -6.17 -6.79 -26.77
N SER A 6 -5.37 -7.84 -26.55
CA SER A 6 -4.12 -8.06 -27.29
C SER A 6 -4.30 -8.20 -28.81
N ASP A 7 -5.46 -8.69 -29.27
CA ASP A 7 -5.76 -8.81 -30.70
C ASP A 7 -6.06 -7.44 -31.34
N LEU A 8 -6.78 -6.56 -30.62
CA LEU A 8 -6.96 -5.15 -31.01
C LEU A 8 -5.64 -4.37 -30.98
N GLU A 9 -4.75 -4.70 -30.04
CA GLU A 9 -3.42 -4.10 -29.93
C GLU A 9 -2.53 -4.46 -31.14
N ALA A 10 -2.59 -5.71 -31.58
CA ALA A 10 -1.87 -6.20 -32.75
C ALA A 10 -2.41 -5.62 -34.07
N GLU A 11 -3.73 -5.48 -34.20
CA GLU A 11 -4.35 -4.82 -35.36
C GLU A 11 -3.98 -3.33 -35.46
N ALA A 12 -3.91 -2.63 -34.33
CA ALA A 12 -3.50 -1.22 -34.30
C ALA A 12 -2.03 -1.04 -34.70
N ASP A 13 -1.15 -1.94 -34.25
CA ASP A 13 0.27 -1.92 -34.62
C ASP A 13 0.46 -2.22 -36.12
N LEU A 14 -0.28 -3.18 -36.68
CA LEU A 14 -0.29 -3.50 -38.11
C LEU A 14 -0.81 -2.34 -38.97
N SER A 15 -1.90 -1.70 -38.54
CA SER A 15 -2.50 -0.54 -39.22
C SER A 15 -1.54 0.65 -39.27
N PHE A 16 -0.78 0.86 -38.20
CA PHE A 16 0.18 1.97 -38.11
C PHE A 16 1.47 1.70 -38.91
N GLU A 17 2.00 0.49 -38.91
CA GLU A 17 3.11 0.11 -39.80
C GLU A 17 2.72 0.29 -41.28
N GLN A 18 1.49 -0.07 -41.64
CA GLN A 18 0.94 0.21 -42.97
C GLN A 18 0.89 1.71 -43.27
N ALA A 19 0.40 2.53 -42.32
CA ALA A 19 0.29 3.98 -42.48
C ALA A 19 1.64 4.70 -42.62
N ILE A 20 2.68 4.25 -41.90
CA ILE A 20 4.07 4.74 -42.10
C ILE A 20 4.54 4.41 -43.52
N GLY A 21 4.28 3.20 -44.01
CA GLY A 21 4.63 2.80 -45.38
C GLY A 21 3.99 3.67 -46.47
N PHE A 22 2.79 4.20 -46.22
CA PHE A 22 2.11 5.14 -47.13
C PHE A 22 2.58 6.60 -46.99
N SER A 23 3.22 6.99 -45.87
CA SER A 23 3.64 8.36 -45.55
C SER A 23 4.97 8.80 -46.19
N ASN A 24 5.42 8.12 -47.25
CA ASN A 24 6.64 8.44 -48.03
C ASN A 24 6.63 9.83 -48.71
N SER A 25 5.58 10.63 -48.52
CA SER A 25 5.43 11.98 -49.04
C SER A 25 6.28 13.03 -48.29
N ASN A 26 6.77 12.75 -47.08
CA ASN A 26 7.70 13.65 -46.36
C ASN A 26 8.66 12.83 -45.45
N PRO A 27 9.95 12.69 -45.82
CA PRO A 27 10.90 11.83 -45.12
C PRO A 27 11.16 12.25 -43.67
N GLU A 28 11.18 13.55 -43.36
CA GLU A 28 11.38 14.03 -41.98
C GLU A 28 10.17 13.70 -41.07
N LEU A 29 8.96 13.72 -41.64
CA LEU A 29 7.74 13.40 -40.91
C LEU A 29 7.67 11.89 -40.64
N SER A 30 8.07 11.08 -41.62
CA SER A 30 8.16 9.62 -41.50
C SER A 30 9.15 9.21 -40.40
N ASP A 31 10.35 9.78 -40.38
CA ASP A 31 11.37 9.49 -39.37
C ASP A 31 10.92 9.87 -37.95
N LYS A 32 10.21 10.99 -37.80
CA LYS A 32 9.69 11.44 -36.51
C LYS A 32 8.57 10.52 -36.03
N LEU A 33 7.70 10.11 -36.94
CA LEU A 33 6.58 9.22 -36.67
C LEU A 33 7.09 7.82 -36.27
N GLU A 34 8.12 7.32 -36.94
CA GLU A 34 8.78 6.05 -36.62
C GLU A 34 9.44 6.10 -35.23
N LYS A 35 10.14 7.18 -34.89
CA LYS A 35 10.75 7.37 -33.57
C LYS A 35 9.70 7.43 -32.46
N GLN A 36 8.61 8.16 -32.66
CA GLN A 36 7.53 8.25 -31.68
C GLN A 36 6.85 6.88 -31.47
N TRP A 37 6.65 6.12 -32.55
CA TRP A 37 6.06 4.80 -32.46
C TRP A 37 6.95 3.78 -31.76
N LYS A 38 8.26 3.78 -32.05
CA LYS A 38 9.23 2.97 -31.29
C LYS A 38 9.19 3.31 -29.80
N THR A 39 9.06 4.58 -29.47
CA THR A 39 8.96 5.05 -28.08
C THR A 39 7.66 4.56 -27.42
N LEU A 40 6.52 4.68 -28.11
CA LEU A 40 5.23 4.19 -27.63
C LEU A 40 5.24 2.66 -27.42
N LYS A 41 5.82 1.90 -28.35
CA LYS A 41 5.96 0.45 -28.25
C LYS A 41 6.79 0.03 -27.04
N LYS A 42 7.88 0.75 -26.78
CA LYS A 42 8.72 0.52 -25.59
C LYS A 42 7.95 0.81 -24.30
N LEU A 43 7.31 1.98 -24.20
CA LEU A 43 6.51 2.38 -23.03
C LEU A 43 5.37 1.40 -22.75
N ARG A 44 4.72 0.89 -23.80
CA ARG A 44 3.67 -0.12 -23.70
C ARG A 44 4.20 -1.45 -23.17
N SER A 45 5.36 -1.90 -23.66
CA SER A 45 6.03 -3.10 -23.13
C SER A 45 6.37 -2.95 -21.64
N GLU A 46 6.91 -1.79 -21.25
CA GLU A 46 7.23 -1.48 -19.85
C GLU A 46 5.96 -1.47 -18.98
N GLN A 47 4.85 -0.90 -19.48
CA GLN A 47 3.56 -0.91 -18.80
C GLN A 47 3.05 -2.36 -18.60
N ASN A 48 3.09 -3.20 -19.63
CA ASN A 48 2.65 -4.59 -19.55
C ASN A 48 3.52 -5.43 -18.59
N GLU A 49 4.83 -5.21 -18.58
CA GLU A 49 5.73 -5.86 -17.61
C GLU A 49 5.42 -5.46 -16.17
N LEU A 50 5.18 -4.17 -15.92
CA LEU A 50 4.82 -3.67 -14.59
C LEU A 50 3.45 -4.20 -14.15
N MET A 51 2.47 -4.23 -15.05
CA MET A 51 1.15 -4.82 -14.82
C MET A 51 1.25 -6.30 -14.45
N HIS A 52 2.04 -7.08 -15.19
CA HIS A 52 2.26 -8.50 -14.90
C HIS A 52 2.96 -8.71 -13.54
N LYS A 53 3.98 -7.91 -13.21
CA LYS A 53 4.63 -7.95 -11.88
C LYS A 53 3.66 -7.65 -10.73
N LEU A 54 2.66 -6.80 -10.99
CA LEU A 54 1.61 -6.45 -10.04
C LEU A 54 0.41 -7.43 -10.06
N GLY A 55 0.38 -8.39 -11.00
CA GLY A 55 -0.73 -9.34 -11.18
C GLY A 55 -2.04 -8.67 -11.61
N LEU A 56 -1.96 -7.51 -12.28
CA LEU A 56 -3.12 -6.73 -12.70
C LEU A 56 -3.41 -6.95 -14.19
N GLU A 57 -4.66 -7.29 -14.50
CA GLU A 57 -5.13 -7.54 -15.88
C GLU A 57 -5.61 -6.24 -16.56
N ASN A 58 -5.95 -5.20 -15.79
CA ASN A 58 -6.34 -3.88 -16.30
C ASN A 58 -5.66 -2.73 -15.53
N PRO A 59 -5.16 -1.69 -16.23
CA PRO A 59 -4.51 -0.55 -15.58
C PRO A 59 -5.48 0.28 -14.72
N LEU A 60 -6.78 0.22 -14.99
CA LEU A 60 -7.84 0.85 -14.18
C LEU A 60 -8.05 0.17 -12.82
N ASP A 61 -7.51 -1.03 -12.61
CA ASP A 61 -7.61 -1.74 -11.33
C ASP A 61 -6.45 -1.41 -10.38
N ILE A 62 -5.42 -0.70 -10.85
CA ILE A 62 -4.29 -0.21 -10.03
C ILE A 62 -4.82 0.66 -8.87
N GLU A 63 -5.68 1.63 -9.18
CA GLU A 63 -6.21 2.56 -8.17
C GLU A 63 -7.09 1.84 -7.14
N LYS A 64 -7.89 0.86 -7.59
CA LYS A 64 -8.76 0.07 -6.71
C LYS A 64 -7.96 -0.85 -5.80
N GLU A 65 -6.94 -1.52 -6.31
CA GLU A 65 -6.13 -2.43 -5.48
C GLU A 65 -5.23 -1.66 -4.51
N LEU A 66 -4.73 -0.49 -4.90
CA LEU A 66 -3.99 0.40 -4.01
C LEU A 66 -4.89 0.91 -2.86
N ALA A 67 -6.12 1.32 -3.17
CA ALA A 67 -7.10 1.72 -2.17
C ALA A 67 -7.45 0.57 -1.22
N ARG A 68 -7.66 -0.64 -1.75
CA ARG A 68 -7.93 -1.86 -0.94
C ARG A 68 -6.75 -2.23 -0.04
N SER A 69 -5.52 -2.18 -0.55
CA SER A 69 -4.31 -2.48 0.23
C SER A 69 -4.15 -1.51 1.40
N SER A 70 -4.31 -0.21 1.12
CA SER A 70 -4.29 0.85 2.14
C SER A 70 -5.40 0.66 3.19
N GLU A 71 -6.61 0.32 2.75
CA GLU A 71 -7.75 0.10 3.64
C GLU A 71 -7.59 -1.18 4.49
N LYS A 72 -7.06 -2.27 3.93
CA LYS A 72 -6.70 -3.49 4.66
C LYS A 72 -5.69 -3.18 5.76
N SER A 73 -4.60 -2.47 5.44
CA SER A 73 -3.59 -2.05 6.42
C SER A 73 -4.21 -1.22 7.56
N ARG A 74 -5.00 -0.18 7.23
CA ARG A 74 -5.70 0.63 8.23
C ARG A 74 -6.62 -0.22 9.12
N LYS A 75 -7.42 -1.10 8.54
CA LYS A 75 -8.32 -2.00 9.29
C LYS A 75 -7.55 -2.92 10.23
N THR A 76 -6.42 -3.49 9.80
CA THR A 76 -5.59 -4.32 10.68
C THR A 76 -4.99 -3.54 11.83
N HIS A 77 -4.56 -2.29 11.60
CA HIS A 77 -4.01 -1.44 12.64
C HIS A 77 -5.08 -1.05 13.67
N ILE A 78 -6.29 -0.69 13.22
CA ILE A 78 -7.43 -0.38 14.09
C ILE A 78 -7.81 -1.59 14.95
N LYS A 79 -7.85 -2.80 14.37
CA LYS A 79 -8.13 -4.03 15.14
C LYS A 79 -7.11 -4.25 16.25
N LYS A 80 -5.81 -4.17 15.93
CA LYS A 80 -4.73 -4.33 16.93
C LYS A 80 -4.80 -3.30 18.05
N LEU A 81 -5.12 -2.04 17.73
CA LEU A 81 -5.30 -0.99 18.74
C LEU A 81 -6.51 -1.28 19.63
N ASN A 82 -7.64 -1.69 19.06
CA ASN A 82 -8.83 -2.04 19.84
C ASN A 82 -8.59 -3.26 20.73
N GLU A 83 -7.89 -4.28 20.22
CA GLU A 83 -7.49 -5.47 20.97
C GLU A 83 -6.55 -5.08 22.13
N TYR A 84 -5.53 -4.26 21.88
CA TYR A 84 -4.62 -3.76 22.92
C TYR A 84 -5.37 -2.97 24.00
N ASN A 85 -6.24 -2.03 23.61
CA ASN A 85 -7.01 -1.23 24.56
C ASN A 85 -7.93 -2.11 25.40
N GLY A 86 -8.68 -3.03 24.78
CA GLY A 86 -9.56 -3.94 25.51
C GLY A 86 -8.79 -4.83 26.48
N LEU A 87 -7.61 -5.32 26.08
CA LEU A 87 -6.79 -6.17 26.93
C LEU A 87 -6.12 -5.38 28.07
N LYS A 88 -5.68 -4.14 27.80
CA LYS A 88 -5.17 -3.21 28.81
C LYS A 88 -6.24 -2.85 29.84
N ASP A 89 -7.48 -2.59 29.41
CA ASP A 89 -8.59 -2.26 30.30
C ASP A 89 -8.94 -3.44 31.23
N ILE A 90 -9.02 -4.66 30.68
CA ILE A 90 -9.26 -5.88 31.49
C ILE A 90 -8.11 -6.09 32.47
N ALA A 91 -6.86 -5.97 32.01
CA ALA A 91 -5.69 -6.10 32.87
C ALA A 91 -5.74 -5.07 34.00
N MET A 92 -6.10 -3.81 33.71
CA MET A 92 -6.18 -2.78 34.74
C MET A 92 -7.31 -2.99 35.74
N GLN A 93 -8.46 -3.51 35.30
CA GLN A 93 -9.52 -3.93 36.22
C GLN A 93 -9.02 -5.02 37.18
N LEU A 94 -8.33 -6.04 36.67
CA LEU A 94 -7.77 -7.12 37.51
C LEU A 94 -6.72 -6.59 38.49
N VAL A 95 -5.83 -5.69 38.04
CA VAL A 95 -4.84 -5.06 38.90
C VAL A 95 -5.52 -4.24 40.01
N SER A 96 -6.57 -3.48 39.69
CA SER A 96 -7.36 -2.74 40.70
C SER A 96 -7.93 -3.69 41.76
N MET A 97 -8.52 -4.80 41.35
CA MET A 97 -9.07 -5.80 42.27
C MET A 97 -7.99 -6.43 43.17
N ILE A 98 -6.79 -6.66 42.64
CA ILE A 98 -5.65 -7.20 43.43
C ILE A 98 -5.16 -6.14 44.43
N ALA A 99 -5.02 -4.89 43.98
CA ALA A 99 -4.61 -3.76 44.80
C ALA A 99 -5.56 -3.56 45.98
N GLU A 100 -6.88 -3.58 45.72
CA GLU A 100 -7.93 -3.48 46.74
C GLU A 100 -7.86 -4.63 47.75
N LYS A 101 -7.77 -5.88 47.27
CA LYS A 101 -7.69 -7.07 48.16
C LYS A 101 -6.46 -7.06 49.06
N ARG A 102 -5.34 -6.54 48.57
CA ARG A 102 -4.08 -6.45 49.32
C ARG A 102 -3.92 -5.12 50.07
N SER A 103 -4.83 -4.16 49.89
CA SER A 103 -4.73 -2.79 50.43
C SER A 103 -3.40 -2.10 50.06
N ILE A 104 -2.91 -2.36 48.85
CA ILE A 104 -1.70 -1.74 48.29
C ILE A 104 -2.06 -0.87 47.09
N THR A 105 -1.13 -0.05 46.62
CA THR A 105 -1.42 0.81 45.46
C THR A 105 -1.38 0.02 44.16
N ILE A 106 -2.13 0.48 43.15
CA ILE A 106 -2.10 -0.08 41.79
C ILE A 106 -0.66 -0.07 41.25
N THR A 107 0.10 0.99 41.51
CA THR A 107 1.49 1.14 41.09
C THR A 107 2.39 0.04 41.69
N ASP A 108 2.18 -0.34 42.95
CA ASP A 108 2.95 -1.41 43.60
C ASP A 108 2.67 -2.77 42.95
N VAL A 109 1.41 -3.04 42.60
CA VAL A 109 1.03 -4.26 41.87
C VAL A 109 1.61 -4.28 40.46
N LEU A 110 1.60 -3.15 39.75
CA LEU A 110 2.20 -3.04 38.41
C LEU A 110 3.71 -3.24 38.45
N ASN A 111 4.39 -2.66 39.45
CA ASN A 111 5.82 -2.84 39.69
C ASN A 111 6.15 -4.31 40.03
N GLU A 112 5.35 -4.98 40.85
CA GLU A 112 5.48 -6.42 41.16
C GLU A 112 5.34 -7.28 39.89
N MET A 113 4.42 -6.89 38.99
CA MET A 113 4.17 -7.56 37.71
C MET A 113 5.17 -7.17 36.60
N GLY A 114 6.11 -6.25 36.88
CA GLY A 114 7.12 -5.80 35.93
C GLY A 114 6.58 -4.95 34.77
N VAL A 115 5.43 -4.31 34.96
CA VAL A 115 4.78 -3.45 33.96
C VAL A 115 5.08 -1.98 34.29
N ASP A 116 5.68 -1.24 33.34
CA ASP A 116 5.85 0.22 33.49
C ASP A 116 4.47 0.89 33.32
N PRO A 117 3.97 1.62 34.33
CA PRO A 117 2.70 2.34 34.23
C PRO A 117 2.70 3.42 33.13
N ASP A 118 3.87 3.87 32.68
CA ASP A 118 4.02 4.81 31.56
C ASP A 118 4.13 4.12 30.18
N ASP A 119 4.07 2.78 30.10
CA ASP A 119 4.14 2.06 28.82
C ASP A 119 2.80 2.13 28.07
N ASP A 120 2.47 3.33 27.63
CA ASP A 120 1.30 3.64 26.82
C ASP A 120 1.52 3.35 25.32
N GLY A 121 2.58 2.61 24.95
CA GLY A 121 2.95 2.37 23.55
C GLY A 121 3.40 3.63 22.80
N GLY A 122 3.47 4.78 23.49
CA GLY A 122 3.97 6.04 22.98
C GLY A 122 5.49 6.07 23.00
N LYS A 123 6.13 5.79 21.87
CA LYS A 123 7.56 6.07 21.72
C LYS A 123 7.84 7.55 22.02
N GLY A 124 8.56 7.81 23.10
CA GLY A 124 9.24 9.07 23.33
C GLY A 124 8.94 9.69 24.70
N LYS A 125 9.58 9.17 25.75
CA LYS A 125 9.76 9.94 27.00
C LYS A 125 10.55 11.21 26.64
N ARG A 126 9.85 12.35 26.43
CA ARG A 126 10.46 13.68 26.40
C ARG A 126 10.97 13.94 27.82
N LYS A 127 12.26 13.70 28.05
CA LYS A 127 12.93 14.10 29.28
C LYS A 127 12.70 15.59 29.48
N ARG A 128 11.84 15.96 30.44
CA ARG A 128 11.81 17.32 30.97
C ARG A 128 13.06 17.44 31.84
N LYS A 129 14.09 18.11 31.32
CA LYS A 129 15.16 18.63 32.17
C LYS A 129 14.54 19.71 33.04
N HIS A 130 14.69 19.59 34.35
CA HIS A 130 14.50 20.70 35.27
C HIS A 130 15.90 21.12 35.70
N ASP A 131 16.21 22.39 35.45
CA ASP A 131 17.34 23.11 36.05
C ASP A 131 17.16 23.23 37.57
#